data_AF-A0A8H4EHE3-F1
#
_entry.id   AF-A0A8H4EHE3-F1
#
_cell.length_a   1.000
_cell.length_b   1.000
_cell.length_c   1.000
_cell.angle_alpha   90.00
_cell.angle_beta   90.00
_cell.angle_gamma   90.00
#
_symmetry.space_group_name_H-M   'P 1'
#
loop_
_entity.id
_entity.type
_entity.pdbx_description
1 polymer ?
#
loop_
_entity_poly.entity_id
_entity_poly.type
_entity_poly.pdbx_seq_one_letter_code
_entity_poly.pdbx_strand_id
1 'polypeptide(L)'
;MWLEWPQDAAWFKVQGLCLDYSLIVVFVRLYFTTRKKLREDDSVEIPLTEDDIVQTTNPASEFYPNTIHHPYQFWLLIIASISHVIGNIGNSIWLDSGLAFFVFHVTYIITFTLFAYYIYIDTHCAGILPKRIYIFDTSRYKVVSCVILALLCSLGTIRFAIFIQTSKN
;
A
#
# COMPACT_ATOMS: atom_id res chain seq x y z
N MET A 1 30.70 -7.75 6.92
CA MET A 1 30.54 -9.03 6.20
C MET A 1 29.75 -8.72 4.94
N TRP A 2 30.38 -8.86 3.77
CA TRP A 2 29.71 -8.71 2.48
C TRP A 2 29.24 -10.11 2.07
N LEU A 3 27.97 -10.26 1.68
CA LEU A 3 27.55 -11.50 1.03
C LEU A 3 28.11 -11.52 -0.39
N GLU A 4 28.56 -12.67 -0.84
CA GLU A 4 29.01 -12.86 -2.22
C GLU A 4 27.80 -13.12 -3.13
N TRP A 5 27.93 -12.76 -4.40
CA TRP A 5 26.97 -13.14 -5.42
C TRP A 5 26.85 -14.67 -5.50
N PRO A 6 25.64 -15.26 -5.59
CA PRO A 6 24.32 -14.63 -5.73
C PRO A 6 23.55 -14.42 -4.41
N GLN A 7 24.19 -14.65 -3.26
CA GLN A 7 23.53 -14.62 -1.96
C GLN A 7 23.12 -13.20 -1.54
N ASP A 8 23.91 -12.20 -1.94
CA ASP A 8 23.60 -10.78 -1.78
C ASP A 8 22.29 -10.39 -2.49
N ALA A 9 22.07 -10.87 -3.72
CA ALA A 9 20.86 -10.64 -4.50
C ALA A 9 19.63 -11.31 -3.89
N ALA A 10 19.80 -12.54 -3.40
CA ALA A 10 18.74 -13.23 -2.65
C ALA A 10 18.38 -12.46 -1.37
N TRP A 11 19.38 -11.95 -0.65
CA TRP A 11 19.17 -11.13 0.55
C TRP A 11 18.47 -9.81 0.24
N PHE A 12 18.86 -9.12 -0.83
CA PHE A 12 18.17 -7.91 -1.30
C PHE A 12 16.70 -8.20 -1.65
N LYS A 13 16.44 -9.36 -2.27
CA LYS A 13 15.06 -9.78 -2.57
C LYS A 13 14.25 -10.04 -1.30
N VAL A 14 14.84 -10.66 -0.27
CA VAL A 14 14.18 -10.85 1.04
C VAL A 14 13.80 -9.50 1.65
N GLN A 15 14.71 -8.52 1.63
CA GLN A 15 14.43 -7.17 2.15
C GLN A 15 13.28 -6.49 1.39
N GLY A 16 13.31 -6.53 0.06
CA GLY A 16 12.25 -5.96 -0.78
C GLY A 16 10.88 -6.59 -0.50
N LEU A 17 10.80 -7.92 -0.49
CA LEU A 17 9.56 -8.65 -0.18
C LEU A 17 9.07 -8.37 1.25
N CYS A 18 9.97 -8.17 2.21
CA CYS A 18 9.60 -7.83 3.58
C CYS A 18 8.91 -6.46 3.66
N LEU A 19 9.43 -5.46 2.95
CA LEU A 19 8.80 -4.13 2.85
C LEU A 19 7.43 -4.23 2.17
N ASP A 20 7.36 -4.99 1.09
CA ASP A 20 6.14 -5.24 0.32
C ASP A 20 5.00 -5.83 1.15
N TYR A 21 5.26 -6.90 1.90
CA TYR A 21 4.27 -7.47 2.83
C TYR A 21 3.90 -6.48 3.94
N SER A 22 4.87 -5.73 4.45
CA SER A 22 4.63 -4.73 5.49
C SER A 22 3.71 -3.61 5.01
N LEU A 23 3.85 -3.16 3.75
CA LEU A 23 3.00 -2.13 3.15
C LEU A 23 1.53 -2.54 3.12
N ILE A 24 1.22 -3.78 2.71
CA ILE A 24 -0.16 -4.30 2.74
C ILE A 24 -0.73 -4.17 4.15
N VAL A 25 0.00 -4.66 5.15
CA VAL A 25 -0.47 -4.64 6.56
C VAL A 25 -0.68 -3.20 7.04
N VAL A 26 0.26 -2.29 6.74
CA VAL A 26 0.17 -0.88 7.12
C VAL A 26 -1.05 -0.21 6.49
N PHE A 27 -1.28 -0.37 5.19
CA PHE A 27 -2.41 0.25 4.50
C PHE A 27 -3.76 -0.30 4.96
N VAL A 28 -3.86 -1.61 5.19
CA VAL A 28 -5.06 -2.24 5.76
C VAL A 28 -5.35 -1.69 7.16
N ARG A 29 -4.33 -1.58 8.02
CA ARG A 29 -4.49 -1.02 9.37
C ARG A 29 -4.88 0.45 9.34
N LEU A 30 -4.31 1.23 8.42
CA LEU A 30 -4.65 2.63 8.21
C LEU A 30 -6.12 2.80 7.80
N TYR A 31 -6.60 1.98 6.86
CA TYR A 31 -7.99 1.95 6.43
C TYR A 31 -8.95 1.67 7.59
N PHE A 32 -8.74 0.56 8.32
CA PHE A 32 -9.65 0.17 9.40
C PHE A 32 -9.61 1.15 10.58
N THR A 33 -8.44 1.67 10.93
CA THR A 33 -8.31 2.64 12.03
C THR A 33 -9.02 3.94 11.67
N THR A 34 -8.80 4.44 10.45
CA THR A 34 -9.47 5.64 9.96
C THR A 34 -10.98 5.43 9.90
N ARG A 35 -11.45 4.30 9.36
CA ARG A 35 -12.88 3.96 9.31
C ARG A 35 -13.52 3.92 10.70
N LYS A 36 -12.83 3.33 11.68
CA LYS A 36 -13.33 3.22 13.06
C LYS A 36 -13.47 4.60 13.69
N LYS A 37 -12.43 5.42 13.60
CA LYS A 37 -12.42 6.76 14.21
C LYS A 37 -13.38 7.72 13.53
N LEU A 38 -13.54 7.65 12.22
CA LEU A 38 -14.58 8.41 11.51
C LEU A 38 -15.99 8.05 12.01
N ARG A 39 -16.26 6.77 12.25
CA ARG A 39 -17.55 6.34 12.83
C ARG A 39 -17.76 6.83 14.27
N GLU A 40 -16.69 6.96 15.04
CA GLU A 40 -16.73 7.50 16.41
C GLU A 40 -16.91 9.03 16.38
N ASP A 41 -16.22 9.74 15.49
CA ASP A 41 -16.30 11.19 15.36
C ASP A 41 -17.61 11.66 14.71
N ASP A 42 -18.19 10.92 13.75
CA ASP A 42 -19.51 11.23 13.17
C ASP A 42 -20.65 11.08 14.20
N SER A 43 -20.40 10.38 15.32
CA SER A 43 -21.36 10.33 16.45
C SER A 43 -21.32 11.58 17.33
N VAL A 44 -20.32 12.44 17.13
CA VAL A 44 -20.13 13.73 17.80
C VAL A 44 -20.30 14.81 16.74
N GLU A 45 -21.52 15.29 16.52
CA GLU A 45 -21.82 16.34 15.53
C GLU A 45 -20.90 17.55 15.73
N ILE A 46 -19.94 17.74 14.82
CA ILE A 46 -19.19 18.98 14.70
C ILE A 46 -20.08 19.92 13.86
N PRO A 47 -20.56 21.05 14.40
CA PRO A 47 -21.41 21.94 13.64
C PRO A 47 -20.60 22.55 12.49
N LEU A 48 -21.02 22.27 11.25
CA LEU A 48 -20.48 22.95 10.07
C LEU A 48 -20.80 24.43 10.19
N THR A 49 -19.80 25.29 10.04
CA THR A 49 -19.99 26.75 10.10
C THR A 49 -20.37 27.22 8.69
N GLU A 50 -21.26 28.21 8.57
CA GLU A 50 -21.84 28.68 7.29
C GLU A 50 -20.79 29.06 6.22
N ASP A 51 -19.55 29.37 6.63
CA ASP A 51 -18.42 29.68 5.75
C ASP A 51 -17.96 28.50 4.87
N ASP A 52 -18.20 27.25 5.29
CA ASP A 52 -17.84 26.04 4.53
C ASP A 52 -18.75 25.83 3.30
N ILE A 53 -19.94 26.45 3.28
CA ILE A 53 -20.96 26.24 2.24
C ILE A 53 -20.65 27.11 1.00
N VAL A 54 -20.03 28.28 1.18
CA VAL A 54 -19.90 29.31 0.13
C VAL A 54 -18.82 28.99 -0.91
N GLN A 55 -17.82 28.15 -0.60
CA GLN A 55 -16.71 27.85 -1.53
C GLN A 55 -16.98 26.73 -2.57
N THR A 56 -18.17 26.12 -2.56
CA THR A 56 -18.53 25.02 -3.47
C THR A 56 -18.84 25.44 -4.92
N THR A 57 -18.80 26.74 -5.26
CA THR A 57 -19.20 27.27 -6.58
C THR A 57 -18.00 27.77 -7.41
N ASN A 58 -16.93 26.97 -7.53
CA ASN A 58 -15.87 27.22 -8.52
C ASN A 58 -16.10 26.35 -9.78
N PRO A 59 -16.18 26.91 -11.01
CA PRO A 59 -16.50 26.15 -12.22
C PRO A 59 -15.38 25.22 -12.72
N ALA A 60 -14.18 25.26 -12.12
CA ALA A 60 -13.10 24.29 -12.39
C ALA A 60 -13.36 22.90 -11.75
N SER A 61 -14.47 22.77 -11.02
CA SER A 61 -14.78 21.66 -10.15
C SER A 61 -15.61 20.54 -10.81
N GLU A 62 -15.91 20.66 -12.11
CA GLU A 62 -16.74 19.66 -12.81
C GLU A 62 -15.96 18.41 -13.24
N PHE A 63 -14.63 18.50 -13.34
CA PHE A 63 -13.81 17.36 -13.81
C PHE A 63 -13.24 16.50 -12.67
N TYR A 64 -13.12 17.04 -11.45
CA TYR A 64 -12.53 16.35 -10.31
C TYR A 64 -13.49 16.31 -9.12
N PRO A 65 -13.59 15.19 -8.38
CA PRO A 65 -14.43 15.13 -7.20
C PRO A 65 -13.94 16.15 -6.15
N ASN A 66 -14.81 17.09 -5.79
CA ASN A 66 -14.52 18.17 -4.83
C ASN A 66 -14.41 17.70 -3.38
N THR A 67 -14.77 16.46 -3.11
CA THR A 67 -14.84 15.92 -1.76
C THR A 67 -14.34 14.49 -1.76
N ILE A 68 -13.23 14.27 -1.06
CA ILE A 68 -12.71 12.93 -0.81
C ILE A 68 -13.48 12.32 0.36
N HIS A 69 -14.13 11.19 0.10
CA HIS A 69 -14.70 10.37 1.16
C HIS A 69 -13.64 9.46 1.77
N HIS A 70 -12.96 9.95 2.81
CA HIS A 70 -12.22 9.08 3.71
C HIS A 70 -13.18 8.01 4.27
N PRO A 71 -12.77 6.73 4.39
CA PRO A 71 -11.42 6.18 4.18
C PRO A 71 -11.22 5.52 2.79
N TYR A 72 -12.15 5.67 1.84
CA TYR A 72 -12.21 4.80 0.66
C TYR A 72 -11.02 4.95 -0.30
N GLN A 73 -10.35 6.11 -0.32
CA GLN A 73 -9.14 6.28 -1.14
C GLN A 73 -7.98 5.38 -0.69
N PHE A 74 -7.97 4.85 0.54
CA PHE A 74 -6.96 3.87 0.95
C PHE A 74 -7.08 2.53 0.21
N TRP A 75 -8.23 2.25 -0.43
CA TRP A 75 -8.33 1.10 -1.33
C TRP A 75 -7.32 1.18 -2.48
N LEU A 76 -6.99 2.38 -2.97
CA LEU A 76 -5.95 2.57 -3.98
C LEU A 76 -4.60 2.07 -3.47
N LEU A 77 -4.22 2.42 -2.24
CA LEU A 77 -2.98 1.98 -1.61
C LEU A 77 -2.94 0.46 -1.38
N ILE A 78 -4.05 -0.11 -0.90
CA ILE A 78 -4.16 -1.55 -0.66
C ILE A 78 -4.02 -2.30 -1.99
N ILE A 79 -4.78 -1.93 -3.02
CA ILE A 79 -4.74 -2.58 -4.34
C ILE A 79 -3.34 -2.42 -4.96
N ALA A 80 -2.74 -1.23 -4.87
CA ALA A 80 -1.39 -0.97 -5.37
C ALA A 80 -0.35 -1.88 -4.70
N SER A 81 -0.39 -1.99 -3.37
CA SER A 81 0.54 -2.86 -2.62
C SER A 81 0.35 -4.34 -2.93
N ILE A 82 -0.89 -4.82 -3.06
CA ILE A 82 -1.17 -6.21 -3.45
C ILE A 82 -0.65 -6.49 -4.86
N SER A 83 -0.91 -5.59 -5.82
CA SER A 83 -0.40 -5.73 -7.18
C SER A 83 1.12 -5.81 -7.21
N HIS A 84 1.81 -4.94 -6.46
CA HIS A 84 3.27 -4.92 -6.34
C HIS A 84 3.82 -6.24 -5.82
N VAL A 85 3.24 -6.72 -4.71
CA VAL A 85 3.64 -7.97 -4.05
C VAL A 85 3.43 -9.17 -4.98
N ILE A 86 2.32 -9.25 -5.70
CA ILE A 86 2.05 -10.34 -6.66
C ILE A 86 3.12 -10.37 -7.75
N GLY A 87 3.45 -9.22 -8.33
CA GLY A 87 4.50 -9.11 -9.33
C GLY A 87 5.86 -9.54 -8.78
N ASN A 88 6.24 -9.04 -7.61
CA ASN A 88 7.50 -9.39 -6.96
C ASN A 88 7.58 -10.89 -6.61
N ILE A 89 6.51 -11.49 -6.08
CA ILE A 89 6.45 -12.93 -5.80
C ILE A 89 6.61 -13.72 -7.09
N GLY A 90 5.82 -13.42 -8.12
CA GLY A 90 5.85 -14.13 -9.39
C GLY A 90 7.24 -14.08 -10.03
N ASN A 91 7.84 -12.90 -10.12
CA ASN A 91 9.19 -12.75 -10.65
C ASN A 91 10.25 -13.45 -9.79
N SER A 92 10.06 -13.52 -8.47
CA SER A 92 11.00 -14.21 -7.58
C SER A 92 10.95 -15.73 -7.74
N ILE A 93 9.76 -16.31 -7.98
CA ILE A 93 9.59 -17.76 -8.15
C ILE A 93 10.05 -18.19 -9.55
N TRP A 94 9.66 -17.46 -10.59
CA TRP A 94 9.89 -17.81 -11.99
C TRP A 94 10.92 -16.88 -12.66
N LEU A 95 12.14 -16.82 -12.11
CA LEU A 95 13.22 -15.93 -12.60
C LEU A 95 13.52 -16.09 -14.10
N ASP A 96 13.46 -17.31 -14.63
CA ASP A 96 13.79 -17.60 -16.03
C ASP A 96 12.60 -17.38 -16.99
N SER A 97 11.42 -17.00 -16.47
CA SER A 97 10.21 -16.84 -17.29
C SER A 97 10.06 -15.40 -17.79
N GLY A 98 10.16 -15.21 -19.10
CA GLY A 98 9.86 -13.92 -19.74
C GLY A 98 8.43 -13.42 -19.47
N LEU A 99 7.46 -14.33 -19.29
CA LEU A 99 6.10 -13.98 -18.91
C LEU A 99 6.04 -13.43 -17.48
N ALA A 100 6.73 -14.05 -16.52
CA ALA A 100 6.79 -13.56 -15.14
C ALA A 100 7.45 -12.17 -15.07
N PHE A 101 8.51 -11.97 -15.85
CA PHE A 101 9.17 -10.67 -16.00
C PHE A 101 8.23 -9.60 -16.60
N PHE A 102 7.45 -9.94 -17.62
CA PHE A 102 6.47 -9.02 -18.20
C PHE A 102 5.35 -8.66 -17.22
N VAL A 103 4.75 -9.66 -16.56
CA VAL A 103 3.70 -9.47 -15.55
C VAL A 103 4.21 -8.58 -14.41
N PHE A 104 5.45 -8.80 -13.97
CA PHE A 104 6.11 -7.95 -12.98
C PHE A 104 6.15 -6.47 -13.39
N HIS A 105 6.55 -6.16 -14.62
CA HIS A 105 6.56 -4.77 -15.12
C HIS A 105 5.15 -4.17 -15.16
N VAL A 106 4.16 -4.92 -15.64
CA VAL A 106 2.77 -4.47 -15.68
C VAL A 106 2.25 -4.16 -14.28
N THR A 107 2.51 -5.04 -13.31
CA THR A 107 2.11 -4.78 -11.91
C THR A 107 2.78 -3.55 -11.34
N TYR A 108 4.05 -3.27 -11.68
CA TYR A 108 4.76 -2.07 -11.25
C TYR A 108 4.12 -0.80 -11.82
N ILE A 109 3.79 -0.79 -13.12
CA ILE A 109 3.10 0.34 -13.76
C ILE A 109 1.77 0.62 -13.04
N ILE A 110 0.99 -0.42 -12.75
CA ILE A 110 -0.29 -0.29 -12.03
C ILE A 110 -0.04 0.25 -10.62
N THR A 111 0.87 -0.34 -9.85
CA THR A 111 1.19 0.08 -8.48
C THR A 111 1.60 1.54 -8.42
N PHE A 112 2.57 1.98 -9.21
CA PHE A 112 3.07 3.34 -9.15
C PHE A 112 2.05 4.36 -9.65
N THR A 113 1.23 4.00 -10.64
CA THR A 113 0.12 4.85 -11.10
C THR A 113 -0.92 5.02 -10.00
N LEU A 114 -1.30 3.95 -9.29
CA LEU A 114 -2.25 4.03 -8.19
C LEU A 114 -1.70 4.82 -7.00
N PHE A 115 -0.41 4.66 -6.66
CA PHE A 115 0.23 5.49 -5.63
C PHE A 115 0.26 6.97 -6.03
N ALA A 116 0.65 7.28 -7.26
CA ALA A 116 0.66 8.65 -7.77
C ALA A 116 -0.75 9.26 -7.79
N TYR A 117 -1.75 8.47 -8.19
CA TYR A 117 -3.14 8.91 -8.20
C TYR A 117 -3.69 9.16 -6.78
N TYR A 118 -3.34 8.30 -5.82
CA TYR A 118 -3.66 8.54 -4.42
C TYR A 118 -3.05 9.85 -3.91
N ILE A 119 -1.76 10.11 -4.21
CA ILE A 119 -1.09 11.36 -3.84
C ILE A 119 -1.77 12.56 -4.51
N TYR A 120 -2.11 12.44 -5.79
CA TYR A 120 -2.82 13.49 -6.53
C TYR A 120 -4.15 13.83 -5.85
N ILE A 121 -4.97 12.82 -5.55
CA ILE A 121 -6.21 12.96 -4.80
C ILE A 121 -5.95 13.63 -3.45
N ASP A 122 -5.05 13.07 -2.62
CA ASP A 122 -4.78 13.59 -1.27
C ASP A 122 -4.22 15.04 -1.27
N THR A 123 -3.58 15.46 -2.35
CA THR A 123 -2.98 16.80 -2.49
C THR A 123 -3.95 17.82 -3.09
N HIS A 124 -4.74 17.43 -4.10
CA HIS A 124 -5.53 18.37 -4.91
C HIS A 124 -7.04 18.27 -4.69
N CYS A 125 -7.54 17.10 -4.27
CA CYS A 125 -8.97 16.86 -4.05
C CYS A 125 -9.36 16.87 -2.56
N ALA A 126 -8.37 16.87 -1.65
CA ALA A 126 -8.63 17.12 -0.24
C ALA A 126 -8.98 18.59 -0.10
N GLY A 127 -10.28 18.91 -0.17
CA GLY A 127 -10.79 20.26 -0.05
C GLY A 127 -10.45 20.94 1.27
N ILE A 128 -11.10 22.07 1.55
CA ILE A 128 -10.89 22.90 2.76
C ILE A 128 -11.18 22.15 4.08
N LEU A 129 -11.88 21.01 4.02
CA LEU A 129 -12.17 20.19 5.19
C LEU A 129 -10.91 19.54 5.78
N PRO A 130 -10.77 19.50 7.12
CA PRO A 130 -9.60 18.94 7.77
C PRO A 130 -9.41 17.46 7.39
N LYS A 131 -8.18 17.09 6.98
CA LYS A 131 -7.81 15.71 6.66
C LYS A 131 -8.05 14.80 7.86
N ARG A 132 -9.11 14.00 7.82
CA ARG A 132 -9.44 13.00 8.85
C ARG A 132 -8.73 11.66 8.57
N ILE A 133 -7.40 11.70 8.53
CA ILE A 133 -6.55 10.50 8.48
C ILE A 133 -6.07 10.21 9.88
N TYR A 134 -6.36 9.03 10.41
CA TYR A 134 -5.96 8.69 11.76
C TYR A 134 -4.85 7.65 11.77
N ILE A 135 -3.78 7.98 12.47
CA ILE A 135 -2.66 7.08 12.71
C ILE A 135 -3.14 5.92 13.58
N PHE A 136 -2.78 4.71 13.17
CA PHE A 136 -3.05 3.48 13.90
C PHE A 136 -2.09 3.32 15.07
N ASP A 137 -2.49 2.57 16.10
CA ASP A 137 -1.65 2.32 17.26
C ASP A 137 -0.31 1.66 16.89
N THR A 138 0.79 2.35 17.15
CA THR A 138 2.17 1.90 16.88
C THR A 138 2.83 1.25 18.11
N SER A 139 2.04 0.68 19.02
CA SER A 139 2.56 -0.09 20.15
C SER A 139 3.60 -1.12 19.71
N ARG A 140 4.69 -1.21 20.48
CA ARG A 140 5.91 -1.97 20.11
C ARG A 140 5.60 -3.40 19.69
N TYR A 141 4.71 -4.08 20.42
CA TYR A 141 4.35 -5.46 20.10
C TYR A 141 3.66 -5.61 18.74
N LYS A 142 2.78 -4.68 18.34
CA LYS A 142 2.11 -4.71 17.02
C LYS A 142 3.10 -4.49 15.88
N VAL A 143 4.05 -3.59 16.07
CA VAL A 143 5.12 -3.33 15.09
C VAL A 143 6.00 -4.55 14.96
N VAL A 144 6.46 -5.13 16.08
CA VAL A 144 7.28 -6.35 16.09
C VAL A 144 6.54 -7.52 15.42
N SER A 145 5.25 -7.72 15.73
CA SER A 145 4.44 -8.75 15.07
C SER A 145 4.33 -8.54 13.55
N CYS A 146 4.16 -7.30 13.09
CA CYS A 146 4.13 -6.97 11.66
C CYS A 146 5.46 -7.31 10.98
N VAL A 147 6.58 -6.96 11.60
CA VAL A 147 7.93 -7.23 11.07
C VAL A 147 8.19 -8.74 11.01
N ILE A 148 7.85 -9.47 12.09
CA ILE A 148 8.02 -10.93 12.12
C ILE A 148 7.17 -11.59 11.02
N LEU A 149 5.90 -11.18 10.88
CA LEU A 149 5.02 -11.72 9.85
C LEU A 149 5.58 -11.46 8.44
N ALA A 150 6.00 -10.22 8.15
CA ALA A 150 6.56 -9.86 6.86
C ALA A 150 7.86 -10.61 6.56
N LEU A 151 8.71 -10.81 7.57
CA LEU A 151 9.94 -11.58 7.44
C LEU A 151 9.65 -13.06 7.16
N LEU A 152 8.69 -13.68 7.86
CA LEU A 152 8.28 -15.06 7.62
C LEU A 152 7.69 -15.24 6.22
N CYS A 153 6.82 -14.33 5.78
CA CYS A 153 6.26 -14.35 4.43
C CYS A 153 7.35 -14.19 3.36
N SER A 154 8.29 -13.27 3.56
CA SER A 154 9.41 -13.04 2.63
C SER A 154 10.33 -14.26 2.53
N LEU A 155 10.77 -14.81 3.66
CA LEU A 155 11.59 -16.02 3.71
C LEU A 155 10.85 -17.22 3.12
N GLY A 156 9.54 -17.35 3.39
CA GLY A 156 8.68 -18.38 2.81
C GLY A 156 8.65 -18.33 1.29
N THR A 157 8.46 -17.14 0.72
CA THR A 157 8.47 -16.93 -0.74
C THR A 157 9.81 -17.31 -1.37
N ILE A 158 10.93 -16.88 -0.79
CA ILE A 158 12.26 -17.22 -1.31
C ILE A 158 12.55 -18.72 -1.18
N ARG A 159 12.19 -19.34 -0.05
CA ARG A 159 12.32 -20.80 0.13
C ARG A 159 11.50 -21.56 -0.91
N PHE A 160 10.28 -21.11 -1.18
CA PHE A 160 9.42 -21.70 -2.20
C PHE A 160 9.99 -21.51 -3.61
N ALA A 161 10.53 -20.34 -3.93
CA ALA A 161 11.21 -20.07 -5.19
C ALA A 161 12.39 -21.02 -5.43
N ILE A 162 13.25 -21.19 -4.42
CA ILE A 162 14.39 -22.11 -4.48
C ILE A 162 13.89 -23.54 -4.73
N PHE A 163 12.87 -24.00 -3.99
CA PHE A 163 12.29 -25.33 -4.17
C PHE A 163 11.81 -25.58 -5.60
N ILE A 164 11.05 -24.63 -6.18
CA ILE A 164 10.56 -24.73 -7.55
C ILE A 164 11.70 -24.76 -8.57
N GLN A 165 12.73 -23.94 -8.38
CA GLN A 165 13.89 -23.90 -9.28
C GLN A 165 14.68 -25.20 -9.22
N THR A 166 14.91 -25.75 -8.01
CA THR A 166 15.59 -27.05 -7.86
C THR A 166 14.78 -28.21 -8.41
N SER A 167 13.45 -28.12 -8.45
CA SER A 167 12.58 -29.17 -9.00
C SER A 167 12.55 -29.19 -10.54
N LYS A 168 13.05 -28.15 -11.21
CA LYS A 168 13.09 -28.06 -12.68
C LYS A 168 14.40 -28.54 -13.30
N ASN A 169 15.46 -28.66 -12.50
CA ASN A 169 16.77 -29.19 -12.88
C ASN A 169 16.84 -30.68 -12.58
#